data_AF-A0A353N7K4-F1
#
_entry.id   AF-A0A353N7K4-F1
#
_cell.length_a   1.000
_cell.length_b   1.000
_cell.length_c   1.000
_cell.angle_alpha   90.00
_cell.angle_beta   90.00
_cell.angle_gamma   90.00
#
_symmetry.space_group_name_H-M   'P 1'
#
loop_
_entity.id
_entity.type
_entity.pdbx_description
1 polymer ?
#
loop_
_entity_poly.entity_id
_entity_poly.type
_entity_poly.pdbx_seq_one_letter_code
_entity_poly.pdbx_strand_id
1 'polypeptide(L)' 'MLRMTSMSLKDVKHKVFIEYGHAEEAWAPIDASGYMLINCFWVAGSYKGQGYGKKLLKECLKDSKDKNGVVVI' A
#
# COMPACT_ATOMS: atom_id res chain seq x y z
N MET A 1 11.16 -14.72 1.73
CA MET A 1 9.73 -14.73 1.33
C MET A 1 9.10 -13.45 1.83
N LEU A 2 9.35 -12.32 1.16
CA LEU A 2 8.65 -11.07 1.45
C LEU A 2 7.38 -11.06 0.60
N ARG A 3 6.30 -11.58 1.20
CA ARG A 3 4.97 -11.51 0.60
C ARG A 3 4.50 -10.07 0.67
N MET A 4 3.98 -9.55 -0.45
CA MET A 4 3.19 -8.33 -0.52
C MET A 4 2.26 -8.22 0.71
N THR A 5 2.36 -7.10 1.42
CA THR A 5 1.56 -6.83 2.61
C THR A 5 0.22 -6.27 2.17
N SER A 6 -0.85 -7.02 2.38
CA SER A 6 -2.22 -6.56 2.19
C SER A 6 -2.85 -6.22 3.55
N MET A 7 -3.31 -4.98 3.70
CA MET A 7 -3.98 -4.51 4.90
C MET A 7 -5.38 -4.03 4.56
N SER A 8 -6.38 -4.62 5.22
CA SER A 8 -7.75 -4.12 5.20
C SER A 8 -8.21 -3.79 6.61
N LEU A 9 -9.01 -2.74 6.75
CA LEU A 9 -9.60 -2.39 8.03
C LEU A 9 -10.74 -3.37 8.38
N LYS A 10 -10.66 -3.97 9.56
CA LYS A 10 -11.56 -5.05 10.01
C LYS A 10 -13.05 -4.68 9.92
N ASP A 11 -13.39 -3.43 10.21
CA ASP A 11 -14.78 -2.96 10.31
C ASP A 11 -15.45 -2.71 8.95
N VAL A 12 -14.68 -2.72 7.85
CA VAL A 12 -15.18 -2.33 6.53
C VAL A 12 -14.98 -3.40 5.45
N LYS A 13 -14.52 -4.62 5.81
CA LYS A 13 -14.47 -5.84 4.98
C LYS A 13 -14.17 -5.61 3.49
N HIS A 14 -12.89 -5.53 3.11
CA HIS A 14 -12.44 -5.37 1.70
C HIS A 14 -12.93 -4.10 0.97
N LYS A 15 -13.72 -3.23 1.61
CA LYS A 15 -14.13 -1.94 1.04
C LYS A 15 -13.06 -0.86 1.20
N VAL A 16 -12.09 -1.08 2.08
CA VAL A 16 -10.92 -0.21 2.27
C VAL A 16 -9.70 -1.10 2.45
N PHE A 17 -8.73 -1.00 1.56
CA PHE A 17 -7.50 -1.77 1.65
C PHE A 17 -6.34 -1.10 0.91
N ILE A 18 -5.13 -1.51 1.28
CA ILE A 18 -3.87 -1.16 0.62
C ILE A 18 -3.03 -2.42 0.49
N GLU A 19 -2.31 -2.53 -0.62
CA GLU A 19 -1.36 -3.60 -0.88
C GLU A 19 -0.04 -2.99 -1.34
N TYR A 20 1.03 -3.30 -0.62
CA TYR A 20 2.37 -2.83 -0.93
C TYR A 20 3.45 -3.86 -0.63
N GLY A 21 4.58 -3.74 -1.31
CA GLY A 21 5.71 -4.64 -1.17
C GLY A 21 6.98 -4.08 -1.80
N HIS A 22 8.06 -4.86 -1.76
CA HIS A 22 9.32 -4.50 -2.38
C HIS A 22 9.15 -4.34 -3.89
N ALA A 23 9.58 -3.20 -4.44
CA ALA A 23 9.41 -2.94 -5.87
C ALA A 23 10.23 -3.90 -6.73
N GLU A 24 11.40 -4.35 -6.26
CA GLU A 24 12.22 -5.36 -6.94
C GLU A 24 11.57 -6.76 -7.06
N GLU A 25 10.53 -7.03 -6.28
CA GLU A 25 9.77 -8.31 -6.30
C GLU A 25 8.40 -8.15 -6.96
N ALA A 26 8.08 -6.97 -7.51
CA ALA A 26 6.79 -6.66 -8.06
C ALA A 26 6.50 -7.35 -9.39
N TRP A 27 5.21 -7.57 -9.69
CA TRP A 27 4.78 -8.10 -10.98
C TRP A 27 4.95 -7.08 -12.13
N ALA A 28 4.95 -5.79 -11.80
CA ALA A 28 4.96 -4.71 -12.77
C ALA A 28 6.36 -4.51 -13.37
N PRO A 29 6.47 -4.19 -14.67
CA PRO A 29 7.74 -4.02 -15.36
C PRO A 29 8.34 -2.64 -15.06
N ILE A 30 8.74 -2.41 -13.80
CA ILE A 30 9.36 -1.16 -13.33
C ILE A 30 10.78 -1.42 -12.84
N ASP A 31 11.69 -0.48 -13.11
CA ASP A 31 13.01 -0.44 -12.47
C ASP A 31 12.97 0.55 -11.30
N ALA A 32 12.79 0.02 -10.10
CA ALA A 32 12.63 0.80 -8.87
C ALA A 32 13.24 0.09 -7.66
N SER A 33 14.43 -0.49 -7.81
CA SER A 33 15.08 -1.21 -6.71
C SER A 33 15.23 -0.34 -5.45
N GLY A 34 14.89 -0.91 -4.30
CA GLY A 34 14.98 -0.21 -3.01
C GLY A 34 13.80 0.73 -2.72
N TYR A 35 12.79 0.80 -3.58
CA TYR A 35 11.52 1.47 -3.31
C TYR A 35 10.49 0.51 -2.72
N MET A 36 9.51 1.06 -2.01
CA MET A 36 8.27 0.37 -1.71
C MET A 36 7.28 0.62 -2.85
N LEU A 37 6.71 -0.43 -3.42
CA LEU A 37 5.64 -0.33 -4.42
C LEU A 37 4.29 -0.48 -3.73
N ILE A 38 3.39 0.49 -3.92
CA ILE A 38 1.96 0.32 -3.70
C ILE A 38 1.37 -0.21 -5.01
N ASN A 39 0.91 -1.46 -5.00
CA ASN A 39 0.26 -2.12 -6.14
C ASN A 39 -1.25 -1.87 -6.16
N CYS A 40 -1.86 -1.72 -4.98
CA CYS A 40 -3.28 -1.43 -4.89
C CYS A 40 -3.56 -0.52 -3.71
N PHE A 41 -4.39 0.50 -3.92
CA PHE A 41 -4.83 1.39 -2.85
C PHE A 41 -6.26 1.84 -3.12
N TRP A 42 -7.19 1.36 -2.29
CA TRP A 42 -8.62 1.53 -2.52
C TRP A 42 -9.38 1.91 -1.27
N VAL A 43 -10.30 2.88 -1.42
CA VAL A 43 -11.29 3.27 -0.42
C VAL A 43 -12.63 3.40 -1.14
N ALA A 44 -13.61 2.56 -0.80
CA ALA A 44 -14.94 2.64 -1.36
C ALA A 44 -15.58 4.00 -1.04
N GLY A 45 -16.32 4.57 -2.00
CA GLY A 45 -16.88 5.91 -1.90
C GLY A 45 -17.77 6.15 -0.67
N SER A 46 -18.43 5.11 -0.16
CA SER A 46 -19.23 5.17 1.08
C SER A 46 -18.40 5.52 2.33
N TYR A 47 -17.08 5.42 2.26
CA TYR A 47 -16.15 5.76 3.34
C TYR A 47 -15.28 6.99 3.05
N LYS A 48 -15.60 7.73 1.98
CA LYS A 48 -14.92 8.99 1.65
C LYS A 48 -15.03 9.98 2.82
N GLY A 49 -13.97 10.74 3.06
CA GLY A 49 -13.93 11.78 4.10
C GLY A 49 -13.69 11.26 5.53
N GLN A 50 -13.68 9.94 5.76
CA GLN A 50 -13.53 9.37 7.10
C GLN A 50 -12.06 9.10 7.51
N GLY A 51 -11.09 9.43 6.64
CA GLY A 51 -9.66 9.33 6.97
C GLY A 51 -9.02 7.95 6.83
N TYR A 52 -9.76 6.92 6.38
CA TYR A 52 -9.19 5.56 6.26
C TYR A 52 -8.02 5.44 5.29
N GLY A 53 -8.08 6.12 4.13
CA GLY A 53 -6.96 6.14 3.20
C GLY A 53 -5.68 6.72 3.85
N LYS A 54 -5.81 7.80 4.62
CA LYS A 54 -4.69 8.38 5.37
C LYS A 54 -4.11 7.40 6.39
N LYS A 55 -4.97 6.63 7.08
CA LYS A 55 -4.52 5.62 8.04
C LYS A 55 -3.74 4.49 7.37
N LEU A 56 -4.24 3.96 6.24
CA LEU A 56 -3.56 2.91 5.48
C LEU A 56 -2.22 3.39 4.91
N LEU A 57 -2.20 4.57 4.28
CA LEU A 57 -0.97 5.15 3.74
C LEU A 57 0.08 5.40 4.83
N LYS A 58 -0.34 5.82 6.03
CA LYS A 58 0.58 6.04 7.15
C LYS A 58 1.32 4.76 7.56
N GLU A 59 0.64 3.60 7.55
CA GLU A 59 1.31 2.32 7.84
C GLU A 59 2.28 1.93 6.72
N CYS A 60 1.90 2.09 5.45
CA CYS A 60 2.82 1.88 4.32
C CYS A 60 4.08 2.75 4.43
N LEU A 61 3.94 4.06 4.72
CA LEU A 61 5.06 4.97 4.89
C LEU A 61 5.94 4.61 6.09
N LYS A 62 5.33 4.10 7.17
CA LYS A 62 6.07 3.64 8.35
C LYS A 62 6.93 2.42 8.02
N ASP A 63 6.43 1.50 7.21
CA ASP A 63 7.16 0.30 6.77
C ASP A 63 8.19 0.63 5.68
N SER A 64 8.05 1.78 5.02
CA SER A 64 8.94 2.25 3.95
C SER A 64 10.07 3.16 4.44
N LYS A 65 10.27 3.30 5.76
CA LYS A 65 11.24 4.26 6.32
C LYS A 65 12.68 4.07 5.85
N ASP A 66 13.09 2.82 5.64
CA ASP A 66 14.45 2.47 5.20
C ASP A 66 14.52 2.22 3.67
N LYS A 67 13.53 2.75 2.93
CA LYS A 67 13.44 2.66 1.47
C LYS A 67 13.74 4.02 0.83
N ASN A 68 14.05 4.01 -0.46
CA ASN A 68 14.31 5.23 -1.25
C ASN A 68 13.06 6.10 -1.43
N GLY A 69 11.88 5.53 -1.18
CA GLY A 69 10.59 6.21 -1.30
C GLY A 69 9.46 5.21 -1.56
N VAL A 70 8.31 5.75 -1.96
CA VAL A 70 7.15 4.97 -2.38
C VAL A 70 6.84 5.28 -3.84
N VAL A 71 6.66 4.23 -4.63
CA VAL A 71 6.16 4.29 -6.01
C VAL A 71 4.75 3.71 -6.03
N VAL A 72 3.89 4.27 -6.89
CA VAL A 72 2.51 3.83 -7.07
C VAL A 72 2.28 3.57 -8.55
N ILE A 73 1.63 2.45 -8.86
CA ILE A 73 1.25 2.05 -10.22
C ILE A 73 -0.26 1.83 -10.33
#